data_AF-A0A9X3ISP1-F1
#
_entry.id   AF-A0A9X3ISP1-F1
#
_cell.length_a   1.000
_cell.length_b   1.000
_cell.length_c   1.000
_cell.angle_alpha   90.00
_cell.angle_beta   90.00
_cell.angle_gamma   90.00
#
_symmetry.space_group_name_H-M   'P 1'
#
loop_
_entity.id
_entity.type
_entity.pdbx_description
1 polymer ?
#
loop_
_entity_poly.entity_id
_entity_poly.type
_entity_poly.pdbx_seq_one_letter_code
_entity_poly.pdbx_strand_id
1 'polypeptide(L)'
;MAANPTTNSKPQHRNLVLGIVVILWLTATAILLWWFQSRSVQPFLPADHNPATLQVAQLAPELASWLPAAEQRTPVTLIHFWNPDCLCNQVSSRHFESLVKQFSSQQLDILVVAPTNTSDEQIADFKRLNGDRMRIMRMPPDQHWLPASPSLALLRADGTLGYFGAYGFGALCSISDEDFFPNMVRQMAAGSYGPFMNMAGSGCFCRWPTN
;
A
#
# COMPACT_ATOMS: atom_id res chain seq x y z
N MET A 1 -76.64 6.93 -31.48
CA MET A 1 -75.49 6.02 -31.65
C MET A 1 -74.34 6.80 -32.23
N ALA A 2 -73.30 7.07 -31.46
CA ALA A 2 -71.94 7.35 -31.94
C ALA A 2 -70.99 7.15 -30.76
N ALA A 3 -70.15 6.12 -30.85
CA ALA A 3 -69.23 5.71 -29.80
C ALA A 3 -67.98 6.60 -29.78
N ASN A 4 -67.46 6.84 -28.57
CA ASN A 4 -66.26 7.62 -28.29
C ASN A 4 -65.00 6.78 -28.57
N PRO A 5 -63.97 7.28 -29.30
CA PRO A 5 -62.73 6.54 -29.47
C PRO A 5 -61.77 6.83 -28.31
N THR A 6 -61.56 5.83 -27.45
CA THR A 6 -60.45 5.82 -26.48
C THR A 6 -59.15 5.48 -27.20
N THR A 7 -58.33 6.49 -27.50
CA THR A 7 -56.98 6.27 -28.04
C THR A 7 -56.03 5.90 -26.89
N ASN A 8 -55.56 4.65 -26.94
CA ASN A 8 -54.75 4.00 -25.92
C ASN A 8 -53.26 4.36 -26.13
N SER A 9 -52.78 5.45 -25.54
CA SER A 9 -51.39 5.95 -25.65
C SER A 9 -50.40 5.32 -24.63
N LYS A 10 -50.68 4.12 -24.14
CA LYS A 10 -50.03 3.56 -22.92
C LYS A 10 -48.69 2.82 -23.06
N PRO A 11 -48.24 2.26 -24.21
CA PRO A 11 -47.01 1.45 -24.23
C PRO A 11 -45.71 2.27 -24.39
N GLN A 12 -45.74 3.38 -25.14
CA GLN A 12 -44.52 4.12 -25.53
C GLN A 12 -43.95 4.96 -24.37
N HIS A 13 -44.80 5.62 -23.59
CA HIS A 13 -44.40 6.38 -22.40
C HIS A 13 -43.82 5.46 -21.30
N ARG A 14 -44.36 4.24 -21.15
CA ARG A 14 -43.87 3.27 -20.18
C ARG A 14 -42.47 2.77 -20.51
N ASN A 15 -42.20 2.51 -21.79
CA ASN A 15 -40.88 2.09 -22.25
C ASN A 15 -39.86 3.23 -22.15
N LEU A 16 -40.28 4.48 -22.38
CA LEU A 16 -39.45 5.67 -22.18
C LEU A 16 -39.06 5.86 -20.70
N VAL A 17 -40.03 5.76 -19.78
CA VAL A 17 -39.77 5.83 -18.34
C VAL A 17 -38.84 4.70 -17.89
N LEU A 18 -39.06 3.47 -18.35
CA LEU A 18 -38.19 2.34 -18.03
C LEU A 18 -36.76 2.58 -18.54
N GLY A 19 -36.61 3.09 -19.76
CA GLY A 19 -35.31 3.46 -20.32
C GLY A 19 -34.60 4.54 -19.51
N ILE A 20 -35.32 5.59 -19.09
CA ILE A 20 -34.77 6.65 -18.23
C ILE A 20 -34.29 6.07 -16.89
N VAL A 21 -35.08 5.20 -16.25
CA VAL A 21 -34.71 4.55 -14.99
C VAL A 21 -33.43 3.71 -15.16
N VAL A 22 -33.32 2.93 -16.23
CA VAL A 22 -32.12 2.12 -16.53
C VAL A 22 -30.90 3.00 -16.77
N ILE A 23 -31.03 4.09 -17.55
CA ILE A 23 -29.94 5.03 -17.80
C ILE A 23 -29.50 5.72 -16.49
N LEU A 24 -30.45 6.20 -15.69
CA LEU A 24 -30.14 6.80 -14.38
C LEU A 24 -29.41 5.82 -13.47
N TRP A 25 -29.85 4.56 -13.43
CA TRP A 25 -29.18 3.52 -12.64
C TRP A 25 -27.74 3.22 -13.13
N LEU A 26 -27.55 3.10 -14.45
CA LEU A 26 -26.22 2.87 -15.04
C LEU A 26 -25.28 4.05 -14.79
N THR A 27 -25.77 5.29 -14.97
CA THR A 27 -24.97 6.50 -14.71
C THR A 27 -24.60 6.62 -13.23
N ALA A 28 -25.53 6.37 -12.30
CA ALA A 28 -25.25 6.37 -10.87
C ALA A 28 -24.19 5.31 -10.50
N THR A 29 -24.30 4.09 -11.05
CA THR A 29 -23.32 3.03 -10.84
C THR A 29 -21.95 3.40 -11.39
N ALA A 30 -21.89 3.97 -12.60
CA ALA A 30 -20.63 4.41 -13.21
C ALA A 30 -19.96 5.52 -12.39
N ILE A 31 -20.73 6.50 -11.88
CA ILE A 31 -20.23 7.56 -11.00
C ILE A 31 -19.67 6.97 -9.71
N LEU A 32 -20.38 6.02 -9.09
CA LEU A 32 -19.95 5.40 -7.84
C LEU A 32 -18.68 4.55 -8.02
N LEU A 33 -18.60 3.79 -9.10
CA LEU A 33 -17.41 3.01 -9.47
C LEU A 33 -16.21 3.93 -9.75
N TRP A 34 -16.42 5.02 -10.49
CA TRP A 34 -15.36 5.99 -10.77
C TRP A 34 -14.86 6.66 -9.49
N TRP A 35 -15.76 7.03 -8.58
CA TRP A 35 -15.41 7.58 -7.27
C TRP A 35 -14.63 6.58 -6.42
N PHE A 36 -15.06 5.31 -6.37
CA PHE A 36 -14.37 4.25 -5.63
C PHE A 36 -12.98 3.95 -6.20
N GLN A 37 -12.86 3.85 -7.53
CA GLN A 37 -11.60 3.61 -8.22
C GLN A 37 -10.63 4.79 -8.01
N SER A 38 -11.13 6.03 -8.15
CA SER A 38 -10.33 7.23 -7.94
C SER A 38 -9.86 7.34 -6.49
N ARG A 39 -10.69 7.00 -5.50
CA ARG A 39 -10.30 6.95 -4.08
C ARG A 39 -9.23 5.89 -3.79
N SER A 40 -9.22 4.79 -4.55
CA SER A 40 -8.32 3.66 -4.31
C SER A 40 -6.97 3.82 -5.00
N VAL A 41 -6.90 4.43 -6.18
CA VAL A 41 -5.63 4.64 -6.92
C VAL A 41 -5.13 6.07 -6.75
N GLN A 42 -4.03 6.22 -6.04
CA GLN A 42 -3.44 7.52 -5.68
C GLN A 42 -1.93 7.51 -5.99
N PRO A 43 -1.30 8.68 -6.18
CA PRO A 43 0.15 8.77 -6.30
C PRO A 43 0.82 8.33 -4.98
N PHE A 44 1.93 7.59 -5.08
CA PHE A 44 2.73 7.22 -3.91
C PHE A 44 3.30 8.45 -3.21
N LEU A 45 3.82 9.40 -3.99
CA LEU A 45 4.31 10.68 -3.52
C LEU A 45 3.32 11.78 -3.93
N PRO A 46 2.44 12.23 -3.02
CA PRO A 46 1.50 13.31 -3.31
C PRO A 46 2.23 14.64 -3.57
N ALA A 47 1.62 15.52 -4.36
CA ALA A 47 2.26 16.77 -4.80
C ALA A 47 2.60 17.76 -3.67
N ASP A 48 2.00 17.58 -2.50
CA ASP A 48 2.24 18.40 -1.30
C ASP A 48 3.37 17.87 -0.41
N HIS A 49 3.93 16.68 -0.73
CA HIS A 49 5.12 16.18 -0.07
C HIS A 49 6.38 16.76 -0.69
N ASN A 50 7.30 17.25 0.15
CA ASN A 50 8.59 17.74 -0.30
C ASN A 50 9.49 16.55 -0.70
N PRO A 51 9.83 16.36 -1.99
CA PRO A 51 10.69 15.25 -2.40
C PRO A 51 12.09 15.29 -1.76
N ALA A 52 12.52 16.46 -1.25
CA ALA A 52 13.81 16.62 -0.60
C ALA A 52 13.92 15.86 0.74
N THR A 53 12.81 15.47 1.39
CA THR A 53 12.83 14.66 2.62
C THR A 53 13.01 13.17 2.35
N LEU A 54 12.92 12.75 1.09
CA LEU A 54 12.98 11.35 0.66
C LEU A 54 14.21 11.06 -0.20
N GLN A 55 15.31 11.77 0.05
CA GLN A 55 16.59 11.39 -0.55
C GLN A 55 17.28 10.39 0.38
N VAL A 56 18.05 9.50 -0.24
CA VAL A 56 18.76 8.41 0.44
C VAL A 56 19.62 8.94 1.60
N ALA A 57 20.24 10.11 1.41
CA ALA A 57 21.13 10.73 2.39
C ALA A 57 20.43 11.13 3.71
N GLN A 58 19.17 11.55 3.67
CA GLN A 58 18.40 11.85 4.88
C GLN A 58 17.70 10.61 5.43
N LEU A 59 17.16 9.77 4.55
CA LEU A 59 16.32 8.64 4.94
C LEU A 59 17.12 7.46 5.52
N ALA A 60 18.29 7.14 4.96
CA ALA A 60 19.06 5.98 5.40
C ALA A 60 19.50 6.06 6.87
N PRO A 61 20.06 7.19 7.38
CA PRO A 61 20.39 7.32 8.80
C PRO A 61 19.19 7.18 9.73
N GLU A 62 18.04 7.72 9.31
CA GLU A 62 16.80 7.67 10.09
C GLU A 62 16.28 6.23 10.22
N LEU A 63 16.18 5.51 9.10
CA LEU A 63 15.78 4.10 9.09
C LEU A 63 16.79 3.21 9.83
N ALA A 64 18.09 3.48 9.66
CA ALA A 64 19.14 2.73 10.35
C ALA A 64 19.07 2.87 11.88
N SER A 65 18.50 3.96 12.39
CA SER A 65 18.30 4.17 13.84
C SER A 65 17.27 3.23 14.47
N TRP A 66 16.38 2.61 13.68
CA TRP A 66 15.37 1.66 14.17
C TRP A 66 15.82 0.20 14.13
N LEU A 67 16.96 -0.04 13.48
CA LEU A 67 17.58 -1.36 13.44
C LEU A 67 18.15 -1.71 14.82
N PRO A 68 18.18 -3.00 15.19
CA PRO A 68 18.85 -3.42 16.42
C PRO A 68 20.37 -3.11 16.37
N ALA A 69 21.06 -3.34 17.48
CA ALA A 69 22.51 -3.23 17.54
C ALA A 69 23.19 -4.06 16.43
N ALA A 70 24.33 -3.60 15.90
CA ALA A 70 24.95 -4.16 14.70
C ALA A 70 25.20 -5.68 14.82
N GLU A 71 25.63 -6.14 15.99
CA GLU A 71 25.86 -7.54 16.33
C GLU A 71 24.61 -8.45 16.31
N GLN A 72 23.41 -7.87 16.35
CA GLN A 72 22.13 -8.59 16.34
C GLN A 72 21.43 -8.53 14.98
N ARG A 73 22.03 -7.88 13.97
CA ARG A 73 21.40 -7.69 12.67
C ARG A 73 21.53 -8.93 11.79
N THR A 74 20.45 -9.24 11.09
CA THR A 74 20.46 -10.14 9.94
C THR A 74 21.13 -9.45 8.73
N PRO A 75 21.51 -10.20 7.68
CA PRO A 75 22.12 -9.61 6.48
C PRO A 75 21.28 -8.49 5.86
N VAL A 76 19.95 -8.65 5.86
CA VAL A 76 18.99 -7.66 5.38
C VAL A 76 17.87 -7.49 6.42
N THR A 77 17.40 -6.26 6.62
CA THR A 77 16.20 -5.95 7.38
C THR A 77 15.13 -5.40 6.44
N LEU A 78 13.94 -6.00 6.48
CA LEU A 78 12.72 -5.49 5.86
C LEU A 78 12.00 -4.59 6.86
N ILE A 79 11.83 -3.32 6.49
CA ILE A 79 10.92 -2.40 7.19
C ILE A 79 9.65 -2.31 6.37
N HIS A 80 8.54 -2.83 6.90
CA HIS A 80 7.23 -2.79 6.26
C HIS A 80 6.37 -1.70 6.90
N PHE A 81 5.96 -0.71 6.12
CA PHE A 81 5.09 0.37 6.59
C PHE A 81 3.63 -0.01 6.39
N TRP A 82 2.95 -0.28 7.50
CA TRP A 82 1.60 -0.83 7.53
C TRP A 82 0.65 0.14 8.23
N ASN A 83 -0.47 0.47 7.61
CA ASN A 83 -1.54 1.26 8.24
C ASN A 83 -2.78 0.36 8.40
N PRO A 84 -3.25 0.07 9.62
CA PRO A 84 -4.40 -0.83 9.84
C PRO A 84 -5.68 -0.39 9.11
N ASP A 85 -5.88 0.92 8.95
CA ASP A 85 -7.09 1.49 8.34
C ASP A 85 -7.01 1.54 6.81
N CYS A 86 -5.91 1.03 6.22
CA CYS A 86 -5.69 1.06 4.79
C CYS A 86 -6.21 -0.21 4.09
N LEU A 87 -7.24 -0.05 3.26
CA LEU A 87 -7.81 -1.13 2.43
C LEU A 87 -6.78 -1.74 1.45
N CYS A 88 -5.76 -0.97 1.06
CA CYS A 88 -4.75 -1.42 0.11
C CYS A 88 -3.76 -2.45 0.69
N ASN A 89 -3.74 -2.67 2.01
CA ASN A 89 -2.94 -3.74 2.62
C ASN A 89 -3.26 -5.11 2.02
N GLN A 90 -4.54 -5.36 1.72
CA GLN A 90 -4.96 -6.64 1.14
C GLN A 90 -4.34 -6.84 -0.25
N VAL A 91 -4.20 -5.78 -1.03
CA VAL A 91 -3.64 -5.84 -2.39
C VAL A 91 -2.14 -6.11 -2.34
N SER A 92 -1.40 -5.50 -1.42
CA SER A 92 0.05 -5.72 -1.28
C SER A 92 0.41 -6.99 -0.50
N SER A 93 -0.54 -7.61 0.20
CA SER A 93 -0.30 -8.76 1.10
C SER A 93 0.45 -9.91 0.41
N ARG A 94 0.11 -10.23 -0.85
CA ARG A 94 0.76 -11.30 -1.61
C ARG A 94 2.26 -11.08 -1.77
N HIS A 95 2.68 -9.84 -2.06
CA HIS A 95 4.09 -9.49 -2.25
C HIS A 95 4.84 -9.52 -0.93
N PHE A 96 4.22 -9.00 0.13
CA PHE A 96 4.78 -9.06 1.48
C PHE A 96 4.94 -10.51 1.95
N GLU A 97 3.91 -11.33 1.81
CA GLU A 97 3.95 -12.73 2.21
C GLU A 97 4.95 -13.55 1.39
N SER A 98 5.02 -13.36 0.07
CA SER A 98 6.01 -14.03 -0.78
C SER A 98 7.43 -13.72 -0.28
N LEU A 99 7.72 -12.45 -0.01
CA LEU A 99 8.99 -12.02 0.54
C LEU A 99 9.28 -12.67 1.90
N VAL A 100 8.34 -12.61 2.84
CA VAL A 100 8.54 -13.13 4.20
C VAL A 100 8.73 -14.65 4.23
N LYS A 101 7.98 -15.39 3.40
CA LYS A 101 7.99 -16.86 3.34
C LYS A 101 9.28 -17.44 2.77
N GLN A 102 10.01 -16.69 1.94
CA GLN A 102 11.24 -17.16 1.30
C GLN A 102 12.48 -17.11 2.20
N PHE A 103 12.43 -16.43 3.35
CA PHE A 103 13.60 -16.24 4.22
C PHE A 103 13.33 -16.68 5.66
N SER A 104 14.36 -17.24 6.29
CA SER A 104 14.34 -17.52 7.73
C SER A 104 14.56 -16.26 8.58
N SER A 105 14.35 -16.36 9.89
CA SER A 105 14.68 -15.30 10.86
C SER A 105 16.17 -14.95 10.93
N GLN A 106 17.05 -15.80 10.42
CA GLN A 106 18.50 -15.53 10.39
C GLN A 106 18.92 -14.79 9.12
N GLN A 107 18.10 -14.85 8.06
CA GLN A 107 18.38 -14.25 6.76
C GLN A 107 17.71 -12.88 6.60
N LEU A 108 16.53 -12.70 7.20
CA LEU A 108 15.71 -11.49 7.07
C LEU A 108 15.03 -11.16 8.39
N ASP A 109 15.40 -10.03 9.00
CA ASP A 109 14.66 -9.40 10.09
C ASP A 109 13.49 -8.60 9.50
N ILE A 110 12.36 -8.59 10.21
CA ILE A 110 11.13 -7.94 9.76
C ILE A 110 10.67 -6.98 10.85
N LEU A 111 10.73 -5.69 10.53
CA LEU A 111 10.19 -4.61 11.32
C LEU A 111 8.94 -4.07 10.64
N VAL A 112 7.80 -4.13 11.31
CA VAL A 112 6.56 -3.50 10.87
C VAL A 112 6.43 -2.17 11.60
N VAL A 113 6.25 -1.09 10.84
CA VAL A 113 6.06 0.27 11.36
C VAL A 113 4.61 0.66 11.12
N ALA A 114 3.90 0.94 12.20
CA ALA A 114 2.50 1.37 12.20
C ALA A 114 2.36 2.87 12.51
N PRO A 115 1.27 3.54 12.09
CA PRO A 115 0.97 4.90 12.52
C PRO A 115 1.02 5.07 14.04
N THR A 116 1.39 6.26 14.50
CA THR A 116 1.54 6.58 15.93
C THR A 116 0.25 6.32 16.72
N ASN A 117 -0.91 6.55 16.11
CA ASN A 117 -2.24 6.37 16.71
C ASN A 117 -2.78 4.92 16.64
N THR A 118 -1.99 3.96 16.15
CA THR A 118 -2.42 2.56 16.05
C THR A 118 -2.68 1.97 17.44
N SER A 119 -3.87 1.44 17.68
CA SER A 119 -4.26 0.84 18.97
C SER A 119 -3.53 -0.49 19.25
N ASP A 120 -3.44 -0.87 20.53
CA ASP A 120 -2.86 -2.16 20.91
C ASP A 120 -3.70 -3.34 20.37
N GLU A 121 -5.01 -3.18 20.24
CA GLU A 121 -5.91 -4.17 19.64
C GLU A 121 -5.56 -4.41 18.17
N GLN A 122 -5.38 -3.35 17.38
CA GLN A 122 -4.95 -3.47 15.98
C GLN A 122 -3.58 -4.17 15.85
N ILE A 123 -2.64 -3.89 16.76
CA ILE A 123 -1.35 -4.58 16.80
C ILE A 123 -1.52 -6.07 17.16
N ALA A 124 -2.35 -6.39 18.14
CA ALA A 124 -2.64 -7.77 18.53
C ALA A 124 -3.29 -8.56 17.38
N ASP A 125 -4.23 -7.94 16.67
CA ASP A 125 -4.87 -8.49 15.49
C ASP A 125 -3.87 -8.76 14.37
N PHE A 126 -2.97 -7.82 14.10
CA PHE A 126 -1.90 -8.01 13.13
C PHE A 126 -1.03 -9.22 13.49
N LYS A 127 -0.60 -9.35 14.75
CA LYS A 127 0.20 -10.49 15.21
C LYS A 127 -0.56 -11.81 15.08
N ARG A 128 -1.85 -11.83 15.42
CA ARG A 128 -2.69 -13.03 15.27
C ARG A 128 -2.75 -13.51 13.81
N LEU A 129 -2.80 -12.58 12.86
CA LEU A 129 -2.91 -12.88 11.42
C LEU A 129 -1.56 -13.23 10.77
N ASN A 130 -0.45 -12.66 11.26
CA ASN A 130 0.86 -12.74 10.60
C ASN A 130 1.91 -13.55 11.40
N GLY A 131 1.60 -13.92 12.65
CA GLY A 131 2.50 -14.61 13.57
C GLY A 131 3.49 -13.68 14.29
N ASP A 132 4.33 -14.29 15.13
CA ASP A 132 5.24 -13.56 16.05
C ASP A 132 6.65 -13.32 15.49
N ARG A 133 6.90 -13.64 14.21
CA ARG A 133 8.22 -13.44 13.58
C ARG A 133 8.58 -11.96 13.37
N MET A 134 7.59 -11.07 13.44
CA MET A 134 7.72 -9.66 13.07
C MET A 134 7.78 -8.79 14.32
N ARG A 135 8.80 -7.93 14.40
CA ARG A 135 8.82 -6.86 15.40
C ARG A 135 7.90 -5.75 14.93
N ILE A 136 7.14 -5.17 15.83
CA ILE A 136 6.21 -4.09 15.50
C ILE A 136 6.59 -2.88 16.33
N MET A 137 6.66 -1.71 15.69
CA MET A 137 6.80 -0.43 16.35
C MET A 137 5.79 0.56 15.79
N ARG A 138 5.52 1.59 16.57
CA ARG A 138 4.79 2.77 16.11
C ARG A 138 5.78 3.79 15.59
N MET A 139 5.40 4.51 14.53
CA MET A 139 6.16 5.64 14.03
C MET A 139 6.33 6.68 15.15
N PRO A 140 7.55 7.18 15.39
CA PRO A 140 7.78 8.26 16.35
C PRO A 140 6.92 9.50 16.00
N PRO A 141 6.34 10.20 16.98
CA PRO A 141 5.40 11.31 16.73
C PRO A 141 5.99 12.51 15.98
N ASP A 142 7.31 12.65 15.97
CA ASP A 142 8.06 13.71 15.30
C ASP A 142 8.34 13.41 13.82
N GLN A 143 8.10 12.18 13.37
CA GLN A 143 8.38 11.74 12.01
C GLN A 143 7.16 11.80 11.10
N HIS A 144 7.30 12.59 10.03
CA HIS A 144 6.21 12.88 9.08
C HIS A 144 6.64 12.76 7.62
N TRP A 145 7.76 12.10 7.34
CA TRP A 145 8.34 12.02 5.99
C TRP A 145 7.69 10.94 5.12
N LEU A 146 7.01 9.97 5.72
CA LEU A 146 6.45 8.83 5.00
C LEU A 146 5.19 9.24 4.23
N PRO A 147 5.16 9.16 2.89
CA PRO A 147 4.02 9.68 2.13
C PRO A 147 2.79 8.78 2.18
N ALA A 148 3.03 7.47 2.08
CA ALA A 148 1.97 6.51 1.82
C ALA A 148 2.30 5.09 2.32
N SER A 149 1.24 4.35 2.58
CA SER A 149 1.22 2.93 2.93
C SER A 149 0.28 2.18 1.98
N PRO A 150 0.46 0.86 1.77
CA PRO A 150 1.58 0.05 2.24
C PRO A 150 2.86 0.34 1.44
N SER A 151 3.99 0.31 2.11
CA SER A 151 5.30 0.55 1.51
C SER A 151 6.40 -0.23 2.24
N LEU A 152 7.61 -0.24 1.71
CA LEU A 152 8.73 -0.92 2.34
C LEU A 152 10.05 -0.18 2.20
N ALA A 153 10.96 -0.49 3.13
CA ALA A 153 12.39 -0.27 2.98
C ALA A 153 13.16 -1.59 3.16
N LEU A 154 14.26 -1.74 2.43
CA LEU A 154 15.23 -2.81 2.64
C LEU A 154 16.57 -2.19 3.00
N LEU A 155 17.12 -2.59 4.14
CA LEU A 155 18.41 -2.14 4.63
C LEU A 155 19.37 -3.31 4.77
N ARG A 156 20.65 -3.11 4.44
CA ARG A 156 21.71 -4.07 4.76
C ARG A 156 22.08 -3.99 6.25
N ALA A 157 22.79 -5.00 6.74
CA ALA A 157 23.27 -5.05 8.12
C ALA A 157 24.09 -3.80 8.54
N ASP A 158 24.80 -3.17 7.60
CA ASP A 158 25.56 -1.93 7.84
C ASP A 158 24.68 -0.66 7.92
N GLY A 159 23.36 -0.78 7.76
CA GLY A 159 22.42 0.33 7.74
C GLY A 159 22.26 0.99 6.37
N THR A 160 22.93 0.50 5.33
CA THR A 160 22.77 1.05 3.98
C THR A 160 21.40 0.75 3.42
N LEU A 161 20.71 1.78 2.94
CA LEU A 161 19.43 1.66 2.25
C LEU A 161 19.62 1.08 0.84
N GLY A 162 19.07 -0.10 0.60
CA GLY A 162 19.05 -0.71 -0.73
C GLY A 162 17.79 -0.34 -1.52
N TYR A 163 16.65 -0.27 -0.85
CA TYR A 163 15.36 0.00 -1.47
C TYR A 163 14.45 0.79 -0.54
N PHE A 164 13.68 1.73 -1.09
CA PHE A 164 12.54 2.33 -0.42
C PHE A 164 11.42 2.63 -1.41
N GLY A 165 10.16 2.39 -1.03
CA GLY A 165 9.00 2.84 -1.80
C GLY A 165 7.86 1.83 -1.84
N ALA A 166 7.09 1.84 -2.93
CA ALA A 166 5.94 0.97 -3.12
C ALA A 166 6.33 -0.47 -3.43
N TYR A 167 5.54 -1.46 -2.97
CA TYR A 167 5.65 -2.85 -3.45
C TYR A 167 5.47 -2.96 -4.97
N GLY A 168 4.61 -2.11 -5.54
CA GLY A 168 4.27 -2.11 -6.96
C GLY A 168 3.23 -1.03 -7.24
N PHE A 169 2.94 -0.80 -8.51
CA PHE A 169 2.03 0.27 -8.96
C PHE A 169 0.75 -0.30 -9.60
N GLY A 170 -0.19 0.59 -9.88
CA GLY A 170 -1.52 0.23 -10.40
C GLY A 170 -2.48 -0.27 -9.33
N ALA A 171 -3.75 -0.42 -9.72
CA ALA A 171 -4.83 -0.83 -8.82
C ALA A 171 -4.64 -2.21 -8.20
N LEU A 172 -3.89 -3.08 -8.88
CA LEU A 172 -3.61 -4.46 -8.46
C LEU A 172 -2.20 -4.63 -7.89
N CYS A 173 -1.45 -3.54 -7.68
CA CYS A 173 -0.05 -3.59 -7.25
C CYS A 173 0.77 -4.56 -8.12
N SER A 174 0.71 -4.38 -9.45
CA SER A 174 1.38 -5.29 -10.38
C SER A 174 2.89 -5.15 -10.29
N ILE A 175 3.57 -6.27 -10.10
CA ILE A 175 5.02 -6.42 -10.31
C ILE A 175 5.24 -7.47 -11.39
N SER A 176 6.38 -7.39 -12.08
CA SER A 176 6.67 -8.29 -13.20
C SER A 176 6.88 -9.75 -12.78
N ASP A 177 7.27 -9.99 -11.53
CA ASP A 177 7.63 -11.31 -11.00
C ASP A 177 7.47 -11.33 -9.47
N GLU A 178 6.90 -12.42 -8.93
CA GLU A 178 6.78 -12.66 -7.48
C GLU A 178 8.14 -12.77 -6.77
N ASP A 179 9.19 -13.16 -7.51
CA ASP A 179 10.56 -13.27 -7.01
C ASP A 179 11.34 -11.95 -7.04
N PHE A 180 10.72 -10.83 -7.44
CA PHE A 180 11.40 -9.54 -7.53
C PHE A 180 12.06 -9.11 -6.21
N PHE A 181 11.30 -9.04 -5.11
CA PHE A 181 11.84 -8.66 -3.80
C PHE A 181 12.75 -9.75 -3.19
N PRO A 182 12.42 -11.04 -3.25
CA PRO A 182 13.34 -12.09 -2.82
C PRO A 182 14.70 -12.05 -3.52
N ASN A 183 14.72 -11.86 -4.84
CA ASN A 183 15.97 -11.69 -5.58
C ASN A 183 16.75 -10.46 -5.13
N MET A 184 16.05 -9.35 -4.87
CA MET A 184 16.66 -8.14 -4.34
C MET A 184 17.31 -8.38 -2.97
N VAL A 185 16.62 -9.05 -2.04
CA VAL A 185 17.18 -9.40 -0.72
C VAL A 185 18.42 -10.29 -0.86
N ARG A 186 18.39 -11.29 -1.75
CA ARG A 186 19.55 -12.16 -2.03
C ARG A 186 20.76 -11.36 -2.53
N GLN A 187 20.54 -10.43 -3.46
CA GLN A 187 21.61 -9.57 -3.98
C GLN A 187 22.15 -8.64 -2.89
N MET A 188 21.26 -8.00 -2.12
CA MET A 188 21.65 -7.11 -1.01
C MET A 188 22.47 -7.84 0.05
N ALA A 189 22.10 -9.08 0.39
CA ALA A 189 22.86 -9.91 1.32
C ALA A 189 24.27 -10.23 0.79
N ALA A 190 24.44 -10.33 -0.53
CA ALA A 190 25.74 -10.46 -1.19
C ALA A 190 26.51 -9.13 -1.33
N GLY A 191 25.97 -8.02 -0.80
CA GLY A 191 26.60 -6.69 -0.87
C GLY A 191 26.40 -5.95 -2.18
N SER A 192 25.51 -6.45 -3.05
CA SER A 192 25.24 -5.89 -4.38
C SER A 192 23.77 -5.51 -4.45
N TYR A 193 23.40 -4.22 -4.56
CA TYR A 193 22.08 -3.68 -4.95
C TYR A 193 21.81 -2.34 -4.25
N GLY A 194 21.17 -1.41 -4.97
CA GLY A 194 20.70 -0.13 -4.44
C GLY A 194 21.75 0.99 -4.45
N PRO A 195 21.36 2.20 -3.99
CA PRO A 195 20.03 2.55 -3.50
C PRO A 195 19.00 2.73 -4.63
N PHE A 196 17.76 2.28 -4.42
CA PHE A 196 16.64 2.50 -5.35
C PHE A 196 15.40 3.04 -4.64
N MET A 197 14.83 4.11 -5.17
CA MET A 197 13.67 4.81 -4.60
C MET A 197 12.44 4.63 -5.50
N ASN A 198 11.60 3.65 -5.18
CA ASN A 198 10.41 3.30 -5.96
C ASN A 198 9.18 4.15 -5.60
N MET A 199 9.26 5.45 -5.84
CA MET A 199 8.25 6.43 -5.40
C MET A 199 7.48 7.08 -6.56
N ALA A 200 7.95 6.92 -7.80
CA ALA A 200 7.41 7.60 -8.97
C ALA A 200 6.30 6.77 -9.64
N GLY A 201 5.10 6.78 -9.07
CA GLY A 201 3.96 6.11 -9.66
C GLY A 201 2.68 6.22 -8.83
N SER A 202 1.58 5.73 -9.41
CA SER A 202 0.28 5.66 -8.74
C SER A 202 -0.14 4.20 -8.55
N GLY A 203 -0.84 3.90 -7.47
CA GLY A 203 -1.26 2.55 -7.13
C GLY A 203 -2.27 2.54 -6.00
N CYS A 204 -2.62 1.35 -5.52
CA CYS A 204 -3.42 1.24 -4.30
C CYS A 204 -2.59 1.68 -3.10
N PHE A 205 -2.71 2.95 -2.73
CA PHE A 205 -2.01 3.54 -1.61
C PHE A 205 -2.97 4.38 -0.77
N CYS A 206 -2.80 4.31 0.55
CA CYS A 206 -3.40 5.23 1.49
C CYS A 206 -2.34 6.24 1.93
N ARG A 207 -2.74 7.50 2.03
CA ARG A 207 -1.88 8.53 2.63
C ARG A 207 -1.52 8.11 4.06
N TRP A 208 -0.27 8.33 4.44
CA TRP A 208 0.14 8.07 5.81
C TRP A 208 -0.62 8.98 6.77
N PRO A 209 -1.18 8.45 7.89
CA PRO A 209 -1.86 9.28 8.87
C PRO A 209 -0.89 10.28 9.50
N THR A 210 -1.22 11.56 9.41
CA THR A 210 -0.58 12.63 10.19
C THR A 210 -1.44 12.87 11.43
N ASN A 211 -0.83 12.85 12.62
CA ASN A 211 -1.52 13.13 13.88
C ASN A 211 -2.10 14.55 13.92
#